data_AF-A0A519F8N4-F1
#
_entry.id   AF-A0A519F8N4-F1
#
_cell.length_a   1.000
_cell.length_b   1.000
_cell.length_c   1.000
_cell.angle_alpha   90.00
_cell.angle_beta   90.00
_cell.angle_gamma   90.00
#
_symmetry.space_group_name_H-M   'P 1'
#
loop_
_entity.id
_entity.type
_entity.pdbx_description
1 polymer ?
#
loop_
_entity_poly.entity_id
_entity_poly.type
_entity_poly.pdbx_seq_one_letter_code
_entity_poly.pdbx_strand_id
1 'polypeptide(L)'
;FAATMGTGILSLALAQLPGALPGMARLAEGLWLFNIALFVLFAALYSARWVMFFDEAKQVFGHATVSMFFGTIPMGLATIINGFLSFGVSRWGAAAVAVAEALWWIDVAMALACGVLIPYLMFTRQQHSIDQMTAVWLLPVVAAEVAAASAGLLVPHLQDGGARFTVLITGYVLWAYSVPVALSILAILLLRMALHKLPHESMAASSWLALGPVGTGALGMLVLGAAAPATLAPFGLAEVGHVANGMGVVSGLLLWGLGLWWMMLATLITLRYFRAAVPFNLGWWGYTFPLGVFAVTTLRLAKVLDSLFFEVFGSALVVVLASLWLVVAWRTALGAYRGNLFVSPCIASMNRP
;
A
#
# COMPACT_ATOMS: atom_id res chain seq x y z
N PHE A 1 7.64 -9.36 0.39
CA PHE A 1 6.35 -8.69 0.10
C PHE A 1 6.42 -7.17 0.08
N ALA A 2 7.18 -6.48 0.95
CA ALA A 2 7.38 -5.02 0.77
C ALA A 2 7.93 -4.64 -0.63
N ALA A 3 8.86 -5.44 -1.16
CA ALA A 3 9.38 -5.24 -2.52
C ALA A 3 8.35 -5.47 -3.63
N THR A 4 7.42 -6.41 -3.47
CA THR A 4 6.34 -6.66 -4.44
C THR A 4 5.34 -5.52 -4.41
N MET A 5 4.93 -5.12 -3.21
CA MET A 5 4.08 -3.95 -2.98
C MET A 5 4.68 -2.67 -3.62
N GLY A 6 5.96 -2.40 -3.41
CA GLY A 6 6.67 -1.27 -4.01
C GLY A 6 6.78 -1.32 -5.53
N THR A 7 7.10 -2.50 -6.09
CA THR A 7 7.24 -2.71 -7.53
C THR A 7 5.89 -2.59 -8.25
N GLY A 8 4.84 -3.16 -7.66
CA GLY A 8 3.50 -3.09 -8.20
C GLY A 8 2.94 -1.67 -8.25
N ILE A 9 3.13 -0.86 -7.20
CA ILE A 9 2.65 0.52 -7.25
C ILE A 9 3.39 1.37 -8.27
N LEU A 10 4.70 1.13 -8.48
CA LEU A 10 5.47 1.84 -9.51
C LEU A 10 4.90 1.53 -10.89
N SER A 11 4.62 0.25 -11.17
CA SER A 11 3.97 -0.15 -12.41
C SER A 11 2.64 0.59 -12.64
N LEU A 12 1.76 0.61 -11.63
CA LEU A 12 0.47 1.30 -11.72
C LEU A 12 0.61 2.82 -11.88
N ALA A 13 1.60 3.42 -11.22
CA ALA A 13 1.87 4.85 -11.31
C ALA A 13 2.39 5.26 -12.71
N LEU A 14 3.31 4.47 -13.29
CA LEU A 14 3.82 4.70 -14.64
C LEU A 14 2.73 4.59 -15.71
N ALA A 15 1.75 3.70 -15.51
CA ALA A 15 0.60 3.57 -16.41
C ALA A 15 -0.35 4.77 -16.38
N GLN A 16 -0.25 5.63 -15.35
CA GLN A 16 -1.11 6.81 -15.19
C GLN A 16 -0.44 8.13 -15.56
N LEU A 17 0.83 8.11 -15.97
CA LEU A 17 1.52 9.31 -16.40
C LEU A 17 0.79 9.98 -17.59
N PRO A 18 0.64 11.32 -17.55
CA PRO A 18 0.09 12.08 -18.66
C PRO A 18 1.07 12.11 -19.84
N GLY A 19 0.54 12.13 -21.05
CA GLY A 19 1.33 12.05 -22.28
C GLY A 19 1.71 10.62 -22.63
N ALA A 20 1.39 10.22 -23.87
CA ALA A 20 1.71 8.90 -24.39
C ALA A 20 3.21 8.77 -24.69
N LEU A 21 4.04 8.74 -23.65
CA LEU A 21 5.47 8.48 -23.80
C LEU A 21 5.68 7.11 -24.46
N PRO A 22 6.29 7.05 -25.66
CA PRO A 22 6.49 5.79 -26.37
C PRO A 22 7.20 4.76 -25.48
N GLY A 23 6.61 3.57 -25.33
CA GLY A 23 7.20 2.48 -24.54
C GLY A 23 6.91 2.52 -23.04
N MET A 24 6.38 3.61 -22.47
CA MET A 24 6.09 3.69 -21.03
C MET A 24 5.03 2.66 -20.60
N ALA A 25 3.97 2.48 -21.38
CA ALA A 25 2.95 1.47 -21.12
C ALA A 25 3.53 0.05 -21.10
N ARG A 26 4.46 -0.26 -22.02
CA ARG A 26 5.14 -1.56 -22.06
C ARG A 26 6.08 -1.77 -20.87
N LEU A 27 6.78 -0.72 -20.44
CA LEU A 27 7.62 -0.76 -19.24
C LEU A 27 6.78 -0.99 -17.98
N ALA A 28 5.69 -0.24 -17.83
CA ALA A 28 4.74 -0.37 -16.72
C ALA A 28 4.18 -1.80 -16.65
N GLU A 29 3.74 -2.34 -17.78
CA GLU A 29 3.26 -3.72 -17.88
C GLU A 29 4.36 -4.76 -17.60
N GLY A 30 5.58 -4.54 -18.10
CA GLY A 30 6.73 -5.41 -17.81
C GLY A 30 7.05 -5.46 -16.31
N LEU A 31 7.01 -4.31 -15.62
CA LEU A 31 7.15 -4.24 -14.16
C LEU A 31 6.02 -4.95 -13.43
N TRP A 32 4.79 -4.92 -13.95
CA TRP A 32 3.67 -5.65 -13.38
C TRP A 32 3.86 -7.16 -13.49
N LEU A 33 4.26 -7.67 -14.66
CA LEU A 33 4.56 -9.11 -14.84
C LEU A 33 5.74 -9.54 -13.96
N PHE A 34 6.78 -8.72 -13.85
CA PHE A 34 7.88 -8.94 -12.92
C PHE A 34 7.40 -8.98 -11.47
N ASN A 35 6.48 -8.09 -11.08
CA ASN A 35 5.87 -8.10 -9.76
C ASN A 35 5.09 -9.39 -9.47
N ILE A 36 4.31 -9.91 -10.44
CA ILE A 36 3.64 -11.20 -10.33
C ILE A 36 4.66 -12.31 -10.05
N ALA A 37 5.74 -12.38 -10.85
CA ALA A 37 6.78 -13.39 -10.67
C ALA A 37 7.44 -13.27 -9.28
N LEU A 38 7.74 -12.05 -8.83
CA LEU A 38 8.32 -11.79 -7.51
C LEU A 38 7.37 -12.18 -6.38
N PHE A 39 6.07 -11.90 -6.52
CA PHE A 39 5.06 -12.27 -5.54
C PHE A 39 4.89 -13.78 -5.43
N VAL A 40 4.82 -14.48 -6.57
CA VAL A 40 4.75 -15.95 -6.60
C VAL A 40 6.00 -16.57 -5.97
N LEU A 41 7.19 -16.05 -6.29
CA LEU A 41 8.44 -16.50 -5.67
C LEU A 41 8.42 -16.32 -4.15
N PHE A 42 8.03 -15.14 -3.65
CA PHE A 42 7.98 -14.90 -2.21
C PHE A 42 6.88 -15.69 -1.52
N ALA A 43 5.73 -15.89 -2.16
CA ALA A 43 4.68 -16.77 -1.66
C ALA A 43 5.19 -18.21 -1.55
N ALA A 44 5.83 -18.75 -2.58
CA ALA A 44 6.40 -20.09 -2.57
C ALA A 44 7.47 -20.26 -1.48
N LEU A 45 8.40 -19.31 -1.34
CA LEU A 45 9.43 -19.33 -0.30
C LEU A 45 8.83 -19.21 1.11
N TYR A 46 7.80 -18.38 1.28
CA TYR A 46 7.13 -18.21 2.57
C TYR A 46 6.31 -19.45 2.94
N SER A 47 5.59 -20.04 1.99
CA SER A 47 4.91 -21.32 2.17
C SER A 47 5.89 -22.46 2.48
N ALA A 48 7.02 -22.52 1.78
CA ALA A 48 8.09 -23.49 2.09
C ALA A 48 8.60 -23.32 3.53
N ARG A 49 8.76 -22.09 4.01
CA ARG A 49 9.11 -21.83 5.42
C ARG A 49 8.07 -22.41 6.39
N TRP A 50 6.78 -22.25 6.12
CA TRP A 50 5.72 -22.81 6.97
C TRP A 50 5.65 -24.35 6.94
N VAL A 51 5.96 -24.96 5.80
CA VAL A 51 5.95 -26.42 5.65
C VAL A 51 7.21 -27.07 6.24
N MET A 52 8.37 -26.48 6.01
CA MET A 52 9.67 -27.07 6.39
C MET A 52 10.15 -26.64 7.79
N PHE A 53 9.75 -25.45 8.26
CA PHE A 53 10.25 -24.81 9.49
C PHE A 53 9.07 -24.23 10.31
N PHE A 54 8.05 -25.06 10.57
CA PHE A 54 6.80 -24.62 11.18
C PHE A 54 6.99 -23.98 12.56
N ASP A 55 7.86 -24.56 13.39
CA ASP A 55 8.11 -24.10 14.75
C ASP A 55 8.84 -22.74 14.79
N GLU A 56 9.70 -22.45 13.83
CA GLU A 56 10.36 -21.16 13.64
C GLU A 56 9.46 -20.16 12.91
N ALA A 57 8.54 -20.64 12.07
CA ALA A 57 7.58 -19.81 11.36
C ALA A 57 6.56 -19.21 12.34
N LYS A 58 5.97 -20.02 13.24
CA LYS A 58 4.95 -19.56 14.20
C LYS A 58 5.45 -18.50 15.19
N GLN A 59 6.76 -18.46 15.45
CA GLN A 59 7.38 -17.44 16.31
C GLN A 59 7.19 -16.01 15.80
N VAL A 60 6.94 -15.83 14.50
CA VAL A 60 6.71 -14.51 13.91
C VAL A 60 5.54 -13.77 14.57
N PHE A 61 4.53 -14.50 15.05
CA PHE A 61 3.36 -13.91 15.72
C PHE A 61 3.68 -13.33 17.10
N GLY A 62 4.76 -13.78 17.75
CA GLY A 62 5.25 -13.21 19.00
C GLY A 62 6.15 -11.98 18.80
N HIS A 63 6.66 -11.75 17.59
CA HIS A 63 7.62 -10.67 17.35
C HIS A 63 6.92 -9.35 17.00
N ALA A 64 7.02 -8.37 17.92
CA ALA A 64 6.39 -7.05 17.85
C ALA A 64 6.52 -6.32 16.49
N THR A 65 7.69 -6.36 15.85
CA THR A 65 7.90 -5.68 14.55
C THR A 65 7.61 -6.55 13.33
N VAL A 66 8.08 -7.81 13.31
CA VAL A 66 7.99 -8.65 12.09
C VAL A 66 6.54 -9.06 11.81
N SER A 67 5.72 -9.26 12.85
CA SER A 67 4.30 -9.56 12.69
C SER A 67 3.54 -8.44 11.96
N MET A 68 4.00 -7.20 12.03
CA MET A 68 3.35 -6.07 11.35
C MET A 68 3.49 -6.16 9.83
N PHE A 69 4.57 -6.76 9.33
CA PHE A 69 4.83 -6.88 7.89
C PHE A 69 3.90 -7.86 7.17
N PHE A 70 3.06 -8.62 7.90
CA PHE A 70 2.01 -9.44 7.26
C PHE A 70 1.09 -8.60 6.39
N GLY A 71 0.81 -7.35 6.77
CA GLY A 71 0.00 -6.44 5.95
C GLY A 71 0.60 -6.15 4.57
N THR A 72 1.91 -6.33 4.36
CA THR A 72 2.54 -6.15 3.04
C THR A 72 2.17 -7.25 2.04
N ILE A 73 1.63 -8.39 2.50
CA ILE A 73 1.16 -9.48 1.65
C ILE A 73 -0.11 -9.06 0.89
N PRO A 74 -1.24 -8.74 1.55
CA PRO A 74 -2.44 -8.28 0.85
C PRO A 74 -2.18 -7.00 0.06
N MET A 75 -1.47 -6.01 0.62
CA MET A 75 -1.11 -4.80 -0.14
C MET A 75 -0.31 -5.12 -1.41
N GLY A 76 0.58 -6.11 -1.37
CA GLY A 76 1.28 -6.61 -2.55
C GLY A 76 0.34 -7.25 -3.57
N LEU A 77 -0.61 -8.08 -3.12
CA LEU A 77 -1.61 -8.73 -3.97
C LEU A 77 -2.54 -7.70 -4.63
N ALA A 78 -2.98 -6.68 -3.89
CA ALA A 78 -3.80 -5.59 -4.42
C ALA A 78 -3.16 -4.89 -5.62
N THR A 79 -1.84 -4.70 -5.63
CA THR A 79 -1.15 -4.13 -6.80
C THR A 79 -1.20 -5.05 -8.03
N ILE A 80 -1.24 -6.36 -7.84
CA ILE A 80 -1.41 -7.34 -8.93
C ILE A 80 -2.85 -7.29 -9.45
N ILE A 81 -3.84 -7.29 -8.55
CA ILE A 81 -5.27 -7.16 -8.85
C ILE A 81 -5.51 -5.91 -9.71
N ASN A 82 -5.03 -4.76 -9.26
CA ASN A 82 -5.20 -3.49 -9.98
C ASN A 82 -4.47 -3.49 -11.33
N GLY A 83 -3.40 -4.26 -11.47
CA GLY A 83 -2.72 -4.44 -12.75
C GLY A 83 -3.48 -5.35 -13.72
N PHE A 84 -4.26 -6.33 -13.24
CA PHE A 84 -5.20 -7.07 -14.12
C PHE A 84 -6.24 -6.12 -14.72
N LEU A 85 -6.72 -5.15 -13.95
CA LEU A 85 -7.66 -4.13 -14.42
C LEU A 85 -7.00 -3.15 -15.39
N SER A 86 -5.76 -2.72 -15.10
CA SER A 86 -5.04 -1.71 -15.90
C SER A 86 -4.43 -2.25 -17.19
N PHE A 87 -3.87 -3.47 -17.15
CA PHE A 87 -3.12 -4.08 -18.25
C PHE A 87 -3.80 -5.34 -18.78
N GLY A 88 -4.37 -6.15 -17.88
CA GLY A 88 -4.94 -7.45 -18.24
C GLY A 88 -6.21 -7.36 -19.08
N VAL A 89 -7.07 -6.37 -18.86
CA VAL A 89 -8.34 -6.22 -19.61
C VAL A 89 -8.10 -6.04 -21.11
N SER A 90 -7.08 -5.28 -21.51
CA SER A 90 -6.76 -5.07 -22.93
C SER A 90 -6.19 -6.33 -23.61
N ARG A 91 -5.62 -7.26 -22.83
CA ARG A 91 -5.01 -8.50 -23.34
C ARG A 91 -5.93 -9.72 -23.30
N TRP A 92 -6.65 -9.89 -22.19
CA TRP A 92 -7.43 -11.09 -21.88
C TRP A 92 -8.92 -10.83 -21.67
N GLY A 93 -9.37 -9.57 -21.84
CA GLY A 93 -10.79 -9.20 -21.75
C GLY A 93 -11.42 -9.56 -20.40
N ALA A 94 -12.60 -10.17 -20.45
CA ALA A 94 -13.38 -10.53 -19.27
C ALA A 94 -12.67 -11.52 -18.33
N ALA A 95 -11.77 -12.37 -18.85
CA ALA A 95 -11.03 -13.31 -18.02
C ALA A 95 -10.12 -12.59 -17.01
N ALA A 96 -9.52 -11.45 -17.39
CA ALA A 96 -8.71 -10.65 -16.48
C ALA A 96 -9.56 -10.07 -15.32
N VAL A 97 -10.80 -9.66 -15.61
CA VAL A 97 -11.72 -9.13 -14.60
C VAL A 97 -12.13 -10.23 -13.62
N ALA A 98 -12.45 -11.43 -14.11
CA ALA A 98 -12.80 -12.57 -13.26
C ALA A 98 -11.65 -12.97 -12.32
N VAL A 99 -10.41 -12.98 -12.83
CA VAL A 99 -9.22 -13.22 -12.01
C VAL A 99 -9.03 -12.10 -10.97
N ALA A 100 -9.18 -10.83 -11.38
CA ALA A 100 -9.07 -9.69 -10.47
C ALA A 100 -10.11 -9.77 -9.34
N GLU A 101 -11.36 -10.09 -9.64
CA GLU A 101 -12.44 -10.24 -8.66
C GLU A 101 -12.17 -11.40 -7.69
N ALA A 102 -11.78 -12.56 -8.20
CA ALA A 102 -11.47 -13.72 -7.35
C ALA A 102 -10.29 -13.43 -6.40
N LEU A 103 -9.21 -12.83 -6.93
CA LEU A 103 -8.07 -12.43 -6.11
C LEU A 103 -8.45 -11.33 -5.12
N TRP A 104 -9.34 -10.41 -5.48
CA TRP A 104 -9.80 -9.35 -4.60
C TRP A 104 -10.53 -9.91 -3.37
N TRP A 105 -11.39 -10.92 -3.52
CA TRP A 105 -12.02 -11.57 -2.35
C TRP A 105 -11.01 -12.25 -1.42
N ILE A 106 -9.96 -12.87 -1.99
CA ILE A 106 -8.85 -13.43 -1.20
C ILE A 106 -8.10 -12.29 -0.47
N ASP A 107 -7.86 -11.17 -1.15
CA ASP A 107 -7.23 -9.98 -0.58
C ASP A 107 -8.03 -9.39 0.57
N VAL A 108 -9.36 -9.28 0.43
CA VAL A 108 -10.28 -8.84 1.48
C VAL A 108 -10.16 -9.72 2.73
N ALA A 109 -10.19 -11.04 2.55
CA ALA A 109 -10.06 -11.98 3.67
C ALA A 109 -8.70 -11.82 4.38
N MET A 110 -7.61 -11.71 3.62
CA MET A 110 -6.27 -11.49 4.18
C MET A 110 -6.13 -10.14 4.88
N ALA A 111 -6.68 -9.08 4.31
CA ALA A 111 -6.63 -7.73 4.87
C ALA A 111 -7.37 -7.64 6.21
N LEU A 112 -8.58 -8.21 6.28
CA LEU A 112 -9.35 -8.28 7.53
C LEU A 112 -8.65 -9.17 8.58
N ALA A 113 -8.11 -10.31 8.15
CA ALA A 113 -7.36 -11.19 9.06
C ALA A 113 -6.13 -10.48 9.63
N CYS A 114 -5.33 -9.80 8.80
CA CYS A 114 -4.16 -9.05 9.25
C CYS A 114 -4.55 -7.89 10.18
N GLY A 115 -5.55 -7.11 9.80
CA GLY A 115 -5.96 -5.91 10.53
C GLY A 115 -6.62 -6.21 11.89
N VAL A 116 -7.17 -7.41 12.11
CA VAL A 116 -7.72 -7.81 13.43
C VAL A 116 -6.72 -8.63 14.22
N LEU A 117 -6.15 -9.68 13.62
CA LEU A 117 -5.35 -10.65 14.36
C LEU A 117 -4.03 -10.04 14.84
N ILE A 118 -3.37 -9.20 14.04
CA ILE A 118 -2.10 -8.60 14.46
C ILE A 118 -2.33 -7.61 15.62
N PRO A 119 -3.26 -6.64 15.55
CA PRO A 119 -3.57 -5.81 16.71
C PRO A 119 -4.03 -6.60 17.94
N TYR A 120 -4.83 -7.65 17.76
CA TYR A 120 -5.21 -8.52 18.87
C TYR A 120 -3.98 -9.18 19.55
N LEU A 121 -3.00 -9.64 18.76
CA LEU A 121 -1.74 -10.16 19.28
C LEU A 121 -0.90 -9.06 19.95
N MET A 122 -0.93 -7.84 19.44
CA MET A 122 -0.28 -6.69 20.09
C MET A 122 -0.81 -6.46 21.50
N PHE A 123 -2.11 -6.68 21.74
CA PHE A 123 -2.76 -6.47 23.04
C PHE A 123 -2.60 -7.64 24.00
N THR A 124 -2.34 -8.85 23.50
CA THR A 124 -2.42 -10.08 24.31
C THR A 124 -1.10 -10.80 24.49
N ARG A 125 -0.18 -10.74 23.51
CA ARG A 125 1.02 -11.60 23.48
C ARG A 125 2.32 -10.86 23.22
N GLN A 126 2.27 -9.63 22.74
CA GLN A 126 3.44 -8.86 22.39
C GLN A 126 3.68 -7.76 23.42
N GLN A 127 4.94 -7.40 23.64
CA GLN A 127 5.31 -6.25 24.46
C GLN A 127 5.67 -5.09 23.53
N HIS A 128 5.06 -3.94 23.79
CA HIS A 128 5.24 -2.72 23.02
C HIS A 128 5.48 -1.55 23.96
N SER A 129 6.41 -0.67 23.60
CA SER A 129 6.66 0.57 24.31
C SER A 129 6.51 1.78 23.37
N ILE A 130 5.97 2.88 23.90
CA ILE A 130 5.66 4.05 23.07
C ILE A 130 6.92 4.70 22.48
N ASP A 131 8.04 4.64 23.19
CA ASP A 131 9.34 5.13 22.73
C ASP A 131 9.90 4.29 21.56
N GLN A 132 9.48 3.04 21.39
CA GLN A 132 9.89 2.17 20.27
C GLN A 132 8.89 2.16 19.12
N MET A 133 7.73 2.81 19.29
CA MET A 133 6.71 2.89 18.25
C MET A 133 7.25 3.58 17.00
N THR A 134 6.98 2.97 15.85
CA THR A 134 7.26 3.52 14.52
C THR A 134 6.01 3.39 13.65
N ALA A 135 6.02 4.03 12.48
CA ALA A 135 4.92 3.93 11.53
C ALA A 135 4.71 2.51 10.94
N VAL A 136 5.58 1.54 11.26
CA VAL A 136 5.39 0.12 10.91
C VAL A 136 4.08 -0.43 11.51
N TRP A 137 3.60 0.15 12.60
CA TRP A 137 2.31 -0.20 13.23
C TRP A 137 1.11 -0.01 12.29
N LEU A 138 1.25 0.79 11.23
CA LEU A 138 0.20 1.00 10.23
C LEU A 138 0.03 -0.21 9.31
N LEU A 139 1.08 -1.00 9.07
CA LEU A 139 1.07 -2.03 8.02
C LEU A 139 -0.09 -3.03 8.11
N PRO A 140 -0.48 -3.56 9.30
CA PRO A 140 -1.57 -4.52 9.38
C PRO A 140 -2.94 -3.94 9.00
N VAL A 141 -3.18 -2.68 9.33
CA VAL A 141 -4.50 -2.05 9.15
C VAL A 141 -4.68 -1.45 7.75
N VAL A 142 -3.61 -0.90 7.18
CA VAL A 142 -3.58 -0.27 5.83
C VAL A 142 -3.96 -1.25 4.71
N ALA A 143 -3.82 -2.56 4.93
CA ALA A 143 -4.21 -3.55 3.92
C ALA A 143 -5.67 -3.40 3.47
N ALA A 144 -6.58 -3.09 4.40
CA ALA A 144 -8.01 -3.04 4.10
C ALA A 144 -8.41 -1.82 3.26
N GLU A 145 -7.87 -0.62 3.51
CA GLU A 145 -8.12 0.53 2.62
C GLU A 145 -7.48 0.37 1.23
N VAL A 146 -6.38 -0.38 1.10
CA VAL A 146 -5.81 -0.72 -0.21
C VAL A 146 -6.75 -1.66 -0.98
N ALA A 147 -7.33 -2.65 -0.29
CA ALA A 147 -8.40 -3.48 -0.86
C ALA A 147 -9.65 -2.64 -1.20
N ALA A 148 -10.00 -1.64 -0.38
CA ALA A 148 -11.11 -0.72 -0.65
C ALA A 148 -10.89 0.12 -1.92
N ALA A 149 -9.68 0.66 -2.11
CA ALA A 149 -9.34 1.37 -3.33
C ALA A 149 -9.41 0.44 -4.55
N SER A 150 -8.93 -0.80 -4.41
CA SER A 150 -9.03 -1.82 -5.46
C SER A 150 -10.49 -2.15 -5.80
N ALA A 151 -11.39 -2.12 -4.82
CA ALA A 151 -12.82 -2.32 -5.02
C ALA A 151 -13.41 -1.24 -5.94
N GLY A 152 -13.13 0.04 -5.68
CA GLY A 152 -13.62 1.13 -6.53
C GLY A 152 -13.03 1.13 -7.94
N LEU A 153 -11.84 0.53 -8.13
CA LEU A 153 -11.29 0.27 -9.46
C LEU A 153 -11.94 -0.93 -10.14
N LEU A 154 -12.35 -1.96 -9.41
CA LEU A 154 -12.97 -3.19 -9.92
C LEU A 154 -14.43 -2.98 -10.34
N VAL A 155 -15.22 -2.24 -9.55
CA VAL A 155 -16.67 -2.06 -9.76
C VAL A 155 -17.05 -1.67 -11.20
N PRO A 156 -16.37 -0.73 -11.88
CA PRO A 156 -16.70 -0.38 -13.26
C PRO A 156 -16.57 -1.51 -14.29
N HIS A 157 -15.84 -2.58 -13.97
CA HIS A 157 -15.59 -3.71 -14.88
C HIS A 157 -16.56 -4.88 -14.69
N LEU A 158 -17.27 -4.93 -13.56
CA LEU A 158 -18.22 -6.00 -13.25
C LEU A 158 -19.52 -5.82 -14.06
N GLN A 159 -20.00 -6.91 -14.64
CA GLN A 159 -21.22 -6.91 -15.47
C GLN A 159 -22.48 -7.11 -14.63
N ASP A 160 -22.41 -7.90 -13.56
CA ASP A 160 -23.54 -8.18 -12.68
C ASP A 160 -23.79 -7.00 -11.71
N GLY A 161 -25.03 -6.50 -11.70
CA GLY A 161 -25.43 -5.37 -10.86
C GLY A 161 -25.35 -5.67 -9.35
N GLY A 162 -25.64 -6.91 -8.94
CA GLY A 162 -25.54 -7.35 -7.56
C GLY A 162 -24.09 -7.46 -7.08
N ALA A 163 -23.20 -7.97 -7.93
CA ALA A 163 -21.76 -8.01 -7.68
C ALA A 163 -21.18 -6.60 -7.56
N ARG A 164 -21.54 -5.68 -8.49
CA ARG A 164 -21.14 -4.26 -8.40
C ARG A 164 -21.54 -3.64 -7.07
N PHE A 165 -22.79 -3.83 -6.65
CA PHE A 165 -23.30 -3.33 -5.38
C PHE A 165 -22.52 -3.92 -4.20
N THR A 166 -22.34 -5.24 -4.18
CA THR A 166 -21.65 -5.96 -3.10
C THR A 166 -20.20 -5.50 -2.95
N VAL A 167 -19.46 -5.41 -4.06
CA VAL A 167 -18.05 -4.95 -4.07
C VAL A 167 -17.96 -3.48 -3.64
N LEU A 168 -18.86 -2.61 -4.10
CA LEU A 168 -18.89 -1.20 -3.69
C LEU A 168 -19.12 -1.05 -2.18
N ILE A 169 -20.16 -1.70 -1.64
CA ILE A 169 -20.50 -1.61 -0.21
C ILE A 169 -19.37 -2.20 0.64
N THR A 170 -18.82 -3.33 0.23
CA THR A 170 -17.65 -3.95 0.89
C THR A 170 -16.45 -3.00 0.86
N GLY A 171 -16.23 -2.29 -0.25
CA GLY A 171 -15.19 -1.28 -0.36
C GLY A 171 -15.36 -0.14 0.67
N TYR A 172 -16.57 0.40 0.84
CA TYR A 172 -16.82 1.40 1.88
C TYR A 172 -16.59 0.86 3.29
N VAL A 173 -16.99 -0.39 3.57
CA VAL A 173 -16.75 -1.03 4.87
C VAL A 173 -15.26 -1.22 5.13
N LEU A 174 -14.50 -1.68 4.14
CA LEU A 174 -13.04 -1.85 4.24
C LEU A 174 -12.31 -0.52 4.44
N TRP A 175 -12.78 0.54 3.79
CA TRP A 175 -12.27 1.89 4.01
C TRP A 175 -12.50 2.34 5.46
N ALA A 176 -13.73 2.19 5.96
CA ALA A 176 -14.10 2.56 7.33
C ALA A 176 -13.42 1.70 8.40
N TYR A 177 -13.10 0.44 8.06
CA TYR A 177 -12.35 -0.46 8.91
C TYR A 177 -10.88 -0.01 9.09
N SER A 178 -10.28 0.58 8.06
CA SER A 178 -8.86 0.95 8.05
C SER A 178 -8.61 2.40 8.45
N VAL A 179 -9.17 3.37 7.70
CA VAL A 179 -8.73 4.77 7.75
C VAL A 179 -8.86 5.38 9.16
N PRO A 180 -9.98 5.23 9.90
CA PRO A 180 -10.08 5.76 11.26
C PRO A 180 -9.05 5.17 12.23
N VAL A 181 -8.76 3.87 12.11
CA VAL A 181 -7.77 3.19 12.95
C VAL A 181 -6.36 3.69 12.59
N ALA A 182 -6.06 3.82 11.31
CA ALA A 182 -4.78 4.35 10.83
C ALA A 182 -4.57 5.82 11.28
N LEU A 183 -5.60 6.68 11.19
CA LEU A 183 -5.54 8.05 11.70
C LEU A 183 -5.28 8.10 13.21
N SER A 184 -5.87 7.18 13.99
CA SER A 184 -5.61 7.07 15.42
C SER A 184 -4.15 6.71 15.70
N ILE A 185 -3.58 5.76 14.95
CA ILE A 185 -2.16 5.39 15.03
C ILE A 185 -1.26 6.57 14.64
N LEU A 186 -1.63 7.35 13.60
CA LEU A 186 -0.89 8.54 13.18
C LEU A 186 -0.89 9.64 14.23
N ALA A 187 -2.01 9.86 14.93
CA ALA A 187 -2.08 10.81 16.03
C ALA A 187 -1.13 10.42 17.18
N ILE A 188 -1.09 9.14 17.54
CA ILE A 188 -0.18 8.62 18.56
C ILE A 188 1.28 8.71 18.08
N LEU A 189 1.55 8.42 16.81
CA LEU A 189 2.89 8.54 16.22
C LEU A 189 3.38 10.00 16.28
N LEU A 190 2.51 10.97 16.02
CA LEU A 190 2.83 12.39 16.15
C LEU A 190 3.20 12.75 17.61
N LEU A 191 2.39 12.32 18.57
CA LEU A 191 2.68 12.50 20.00
C LEU A 191 4.02 11.86 20.38
N ARG A 192 4.27 10.64 19.91
CA ARG A 192 5.54 9.92 20.13
C ARG A 192 6.72 10.72 19.59
N MET A 193 6.64 11.25 18.38
CA MET A 193 7.73 12.03 17.79
C MET A 193 7.99 13.34 18.56
N ALA A 194 6.93 13.95 19.12
CA ALA A 194 7.06 15.14 19.95
C ALA A 194 7.75 14.85 21.30
N LEU A 195 7.44 13.70 21.93
CA LEU A 195 7.95 13.36 23.26
C LEU A 195 9.31 12.63 23.25
N HIS A 196 9.55 11.77 22.27
CA HIS A 196 10.69 10.83 22.26
C HIS A 196 11.67 11.09 21.10
N LYS A 197 11.66 12.30 20.52
CA LYS A 197 12.47 12.70 19.35
C LYS A 197 12.25 11.77 18.14
N LEU A 198 13.10 11.87 17.11
CA LEU A 198 12.99 11.03 15.92
C LEU A 198 13.47 9.59 16.20
N PRO A 199 12.90 8.56 15.52
CA PRO A 199 13.36 7.17 15.64
C PRO A 199 14.82 6.98 15.25
N HIS A 200 15.40 5.82 15.57
CA HIS A 200 16.75 5.46 15.14
C HIS A 200 16.91 5.62 13.61
N GLU A 201 18.10 6.00 13.15
CA GLU A 201 18.37 6.37 11.75
C GLU A 201 18.05 5.24 10.75
N SER A 202 18.22 3.99 11.16
CA SER A 202 17.86 2.79 10.38
C SER A 202 16.36 2.71 10.06
N MET A 203 15.53 3.43 10.82
CA MET A 203 14.07 3.49 10.68
C MET A 203 13.60 4.75 9.93
N ALA A 204 14.50 5.53 9.32
CA ALA A 204 14.13 6.70 8.53
C ALA A 204 13.07 6.38 7.46
N ALA A 205 13.21 5.23 6.78
CA ALA A 205 12.26 4.77 5.78
C ALA A 205 10.86 4.52 6.32
N SER A 206 10.73 4.19 7.61
CA SER A 206 9.42 4.02 8.23
C SER A 206 8.63 5.32 8.28
N SER A 207 9.27 6.49 8.34
CA SER A 207 8.55 7.78 8.39
C SER A 207 7.64 8.01 7.19
N TRP A 208 7.96 7.41 6.03
CA TRP A 208 7.14 7.48 4.83
C TRP A 208 5.90 6.59 4.88
N LEU A 209 5.88 5.56 5.74
CA LEU A 209 4.70 4.70 5.91
C LEU A 209 3.49 5.48 6.40
N ALA A 210 3.68 6.63 7.07
CA ALA A 210 2.61 7.53 7.46
C ALA A 210 1.82 8.10 6.28
N LEU A 211 2.46 8.23 5.11
CA LEU A 211 1.83 8.68 3.86
C LEU A 211 0.89 7.61 3.27
N GLY A 212 1.13 6.34 3.58
CA GLY A 212 0.39 5.19 3.07
C GLY A 212 -1.11 5.31 3.31
N PRO A 213 -1.58 5.45 4.56
CA PRO A 213 -3.00 5.48 4.84
C PRO A 213 -3.73 6.72 4.38
N VAL A 214 -3.11 7.89 4.49
CA VAL A 214 -3.72 9.13 4.02
C VAL A 214 -3.78 9.17 2.49
N GLY A 215 -2.75 8.69 1.80
CA GLY A 215 -2.74 8.58 0.34
C GLY A 215 -3.73 7.55 -0.17
N THR A 216 -3.74 6.35 0.40
CA THR A 216 -4.64 5.26 -0.02
C THR A 216 -6.08 5.55 0.38
N GLY A 217 -6.32 6.06 1.60
CA GLY A 217 -7.63 6.48 2.05
C GLY A 217 -8.22 7.56 1.14
N ALA A 218 -7.39 8.52 0.69
CA ALA A 218 -7.80 9.50 -0.31
C ALA A 218 -8.14 8.85 -1.66
N LEU A 219 -7.28 7.96 -2.18
CA LEU A 219 -7.54 7.25 -3.43
C LEU A 219 -8.84 6.46 -3.36
N GLY A 220 -9.05 5.72 -2.26
CA GLY A 220 -10.23 4.91 -2.00
C GLY A 220 -11.52 5.72 -2.09
N MET A 221 -11.56 6.88 -1.43
CA MET A 221 -12.73 7.77 -1.52
C MET A 221 -12.98 8.28 -2.94
N LEU A 222 -11.93 8.63 -3.68
CA LEU A 222 -12.05 9.10 -5.07
C LEU A 222 -12.57 8.02 -6.03
N VAL A 223 -12.14 6.77 -5.87
CA VAL A 223 -12.53 5.68 -6.78
C VAL A 223 -13.87 5.06 -6.39
N LEU A 224 -14.13 4.86 -5.09
CA LEU A 224 -15.44 4.40 -4.61
C LEU A 224 -16.52 5.44 -4.90
N GLY A 225 -16.26 6.72 -4.61
CA GLY A 225 -17.17 7.82 -4.91
C GLY A 225 -17.51 7.91 -6.40
N ALA A 226 -16.52 7.77 -7.28
CA ALA A 226 -16.76 7.78 -8.72
C ALA A 226 -17.58 6.57 -9.21
N ALA A 227 -17.46 5.42 -8.57
CA ALA A 227 -18.20 4.20 -8.93
C ALA A 227 -19.64 4.18 -8.35
N ALA A 228 -19.93 4.98 -7.33
CA ALA A 228 -21.19 4.94 -6.59
C ALA A 228 -22.43 5.33 -7.41
N PRO A 229 -22.47 6.43 -8.21
CA PRO A 229 -23.68 6.85 -8.93
C PRO A 229 -24.27 5.74 -9.83
N ALA A 230 -23.43 5.17 -10.70
CA ALA A 230 -23.87 4.16 -11.65
C ALA A 230 -24.21 2.81 -10.99
N THR A 231 -23.70 2.56 -9.78
CA THR A 231 -23.89 1.30 -9.06
C THR A 231 -25.10 1.34 -8.14
N LEU A 232 -25.40 2.50 -7.54
CA LEU A 232 -26.51 2.69 -6.62
C LEU A 232 -27.82 3.07 -7.32
N ALA A 233 -27.78 3.69 -8.50
CA ALA A 233 -28.98 4.09 -9.23
C ALA A 233 -29.97 2.94 -9.52
N PRO A 234 -29.55 1.73 -9.97
CA PRO A 234 -30.48 0.62 -10.21
C PRO A 234 -31.20 0.11 -8.95
N PHE A 235 -30.68 0.43 -7.75
CA PHE A 235 -31.26 0.05 -6.46
C PHE A 235 -32.14 1.17 -5.86
N GLY A 236 -32.50 2.20 -6.65
CA GLY A 236 -33.29 3.34 -6.18
C GLY A 236 -32.51 4.34 -5.32
N LEU A 237 -31.18 4.28 -5.35
CA LEU A 237 -30.28 5.08 -4.49
C LEU A 237 -29.43 6.07 -5.31
N ALA A 238 -29.97 6.61 -6.41
CA ALA A 238 -29.24 7.49 -7.32
C ALA A 238 -28.68 8.74 -6.63
N GLU A 239 -29.50 9.44 -5.83
CA GLU A 239 -29.09 10.63 -5.06
C GLU A 239 -27.98 10.30 -4.06
N VAL A 240 -28.07 9.16 -3.38
CA VAL A 240 -27.02 8.69 -2.46
C VAL A 240 -25.72 8.46 -3.22
N GLY A 241 -25.77 7.93 -4.44
CA GLY A 241 -24.61 7.77 -5.31
C GLY A 241 -23.97 9.10 -5.70
N HIS A 242 -24.76 10.12 -6.04
CA HIS A 242 -24.23 11.46 -6.35
C HIS A 242 -23.59 12.12 -5.12
N VAL A 243 -24.24 12.03 -3.95
CA VAL A 243 -23.67 12.51 -2.68
C VAL A 243 -22.36 11.77 -2.35
N ALA A 244 -22.33 10.45 -2.52
CA ALA A 244 -21.15 9.64 -2.28
C ALA A 244 -19.97 10.02 -3.20
N ASN A 245 -20.24 10.39 -4.45
CA ASN A 245 -19.22 10.93 -5.35
C ASN A 245 -18.67 12.28 -4.84
N GLY A 246 -19.56 13.22 -4.50
CA GLY A 246 -19.15 14.52 -3.94
C GLY A 246 -18.33 14.38 -2.66
N MET A 247 -18.77 13.52 -1.74
CA MET A 247 -18.01 13.17 -0.53
C MET A 247 -16.66 12.54 -0.88
N GLY A 248 -16.63 11.67 -1.90
CA GLY A 248 -15.41 11.07 -2.42
C GLY A 248 -14.34 12.09 -2.79
N VAL A 249 -14.73 13.13 -3.52
CA VAL A 249 -13.85 14.23 -3.93
C VAL A 249 -13.39 15.06 -2.73
N VAL A 250 -14.30 15.49 -1.86
CA VAL A 250 -13.98 16.34 -0.71
C VAL A 250 -13.08 15.59 0.28
N SER A 251 -13.44 14.38 0.67
CA SER A 251 -12.63 13.54 1.56
C SER A 251 -11.27 13.20 0.94
N GLY A 252 -11.22 12.90 -0.36
CA GLY A 252 -9.99 12.68 -1.09
C GLY A 252 -9.03 13.88 -1.01
N LEU A 253 -9.54 15.09 -1.22
CA LEU A 253 -8.74 16.32 -1.15
C LEU A 253 -8.25 16.63 0.27
N LEU A 254 -9.10 16.45 1.29
CA LEU A 254 -8.73 16.67 2.69
C LEU A 254 -7.64 15.69 3.16
N LEU A 255 -7.78 14.41 2.84
CA LEU A 255 -6.78 13.39 3.14
C LEU A 255 -5.48 13.60 2.35
N TRP A 256 -5.57 14.06 1.09
CA TRP A 256 -4.40 14.44 0.31
C TRP A 256 -3.63 15.60 0.97
N GLY A 257 -4.34 16.63 1.46
CA GLY A 257 -3.74 17.76 2.18
C GLY A 257 -3.03 17.32 3.47
N LEU A 258 -3.64 16.40 4.24
CA LEU A 258 -2.98 15.77 5.38
C LEU A 258 -1.75 14.95 4.97
N GLY A 259 -1.82 14.24 3.84
CA GLY A 259 -0.69 13.53 3.26
C GLY A 259 0.45 14.44 2.86
N LEU A 260 0.17 15.62 2.31
CA LEU A 260 1.20 16.61 1.98
C LEU A 260 2.00 17.02 3.23
N TRP A 261 1.33 17.22 4.36
CA TRP A 261 2.00 17.51 5.63
C TRP A 261 2.94 16.38 6.07
N TRP A 262 2.45 15.13 6.05
CA TRP A 262 3.26 13.95 6.40
C TRP A 262 4.43 13.74 5.44
N MET A 263 4.23 13.97 4.14
CA MET A 263 5.29 13.88 3.13
C MET A 263 6.37 14.92 3.35
N MET A 264 6.02 16.17 3.66
CA MET A 264 6.98 17.22 3.99
C MET A 264 7.81 16.83 5.23
N LEU A 265 7.15 16.32 6.28
CA LEU A 265 7.83 15.86 7.48
C LEU A 265 8.78 14.68 7.19
N ALA A 266 8.30 13.66 6.48
CA ALA A 266 9.11 12.49 6.09
C ALA A 266 10.32 12.90 5.23
N THR A 267 10.16 13.90 4.35
CA THR A 267 11.25 14.46 3.54
C THR A 267 12.30 15.14 4.43
N LEU A 268 11.90 15.99 5.38
CA LEU A 268 12.83 16.64 6.30
C LEU A 268 13.59 15.63 7.17
N ILE A 269 12.90 14.61 7.68
CA ILE A 269 13.50 13.50 8.44
C ILE A 269 14.54 12.77 7.58
N THR A 270 14.17 12.48 6.33
CA THR A 270 15.03 11.77 5.38
C THR A 270 16.28 12.57 5.05
N LEU A 271 16.15 13.88 4.79
CA LEU A 271 17.28 14.78 4.55
C LEU A 271 18.23 14.87 5.76
N ARG A 272 17.69 14.88 6.98
CA ARG A 272 18.50 14.84 8.21
C ARG A 272 19.34 13.57 8.30
N TYR A 273 18.75 12.41 8.01
CA TYR A 273 19.45 11.12 8.09
C TYR A 273 20.38 10.85 6.90
N PHE A 274 20.08 11.35 5.70
CA PHE A 274 21.03 11.26 4.59
C PHE A 274 22.36 11.96 4.90
N ARG A 275 22.33 13.07 5.64
CA ARG A 275 23.55 13.74 6.13
C ARG A 275 24.32 12.91 7.17
N ALA A 276 23.70 11.92 7.79
CA ALA A 276 24.31 11.01 8.76
C ALA A 276 24.86 9.71 8.15
N ALA A 277 24.86 9.59 6.81
CA ALA A 277 25.42 8.43 6.07
C ALA A 277 24.82 7.06 6.44
N VAL A 278 23.50 7.01 6.68
CA VAL A 278 22.80 5.77 7.07
C VAL A 278 23.03 4.62 6.07
N PRO A 279 23.44 3.44 6.54
CA PRO A 279 23.67 2.29 5.68
C PRO A 279 22.36 1.75 5.09
N PHE A 280 22.47 1.13 3.92
CA PHE A 280 21.34 0.47 3.29
C PHE A 280 20.81 -0.69 4.14
N ASN A 281 19.50 -0.78 4.26
CA ASN A 281 18.82 -1.93 4.83
C ASN A 281 17.50 -2.19 4.07
N LEU A 282 16.93 -3.38 4.22
CA LEU A 282 15.70 -3.77 3.54
C LEU A 282 14.48 -2.90 3.87
N GLY A 283 14.51 -2.17 4.99
CA GLY A 283 13.47 -1.21 5.36
C GLY A 283 13.32 -0.06 4.36
N TRP A 284 14.31 0.19 3.50
CA TRP A 284 14.22 1.19 2.42
C TRP A 284 13.09 0.91 1.43
N TRP A 285 12.60 -0.32 1.32
CA TRP A 285 11.38 -0.60 0.56
C TRP A 285 10.16 0.19 1.08
N GLY A 286 10.17 0.64 2.33
CA GLY A 286 9.14 1.51 2.92
C GLY A 286 9.00 2.89 2.27
N TYR A 287 9.99 3.35 1.47
CA TYR A 287 9.88 4.59 0.70
C TYR A 287 8.91 4.48 -0.49
N THR A 288 8.79 3.28 -1.06
CA THR A 288 8.20 3.11 -2.40
C THR A 288 6.68 3.16 -2.37
N PHE A 289 6.03 2.22 -1.68
CA PHE A 289 4.58 2.10 -1.70
C PHE A 289 3.83 3.36 -1.27
N PRO A 290 4.14 3.98 -0.11
CA PRO A 290 3.43 5.18 0.33
C PRO A 290 3.55 6.35 -0.63
N LEU A 291 4.75 6.58 -1.17
CA LEU A 291 4.99 7.62 -2.18
C LEU A 291 4.21 7.32 -3.47
N GLY A 292 4.22 6.06 -3.90
CA GLY A 292 3.55 5.65 -5.13
C GLY A 292 2.03 5.78 -5.04
N VAL A 293 1.42 5.42 -3.92
CA VAL A 293 -0.02 5.64 -3.74
C VAL A 293 -0.31 7.13 -3.70
N PHE A 294 0.47 7.93 -2.98
CA PHE A 294 0.27 9.37 -2.96
C PHE A 294 0.41 10.02 -4.34
N ALA A 295 1.35 9.55 -5.17
CA ALA A 295 1.49 9.97 -6.57
C ALA A 295 0.25 9.61 -7.40
N VAL A 296 -0.24 8.38 -7.30
CA VAL A 296 -1.46 7.92 -7.99
C VAL A 296 -2.70 8.71 -7.53
N THR A 297 -2.85 8.96 -6.23
CA THR A 297 -3.92 9.82 -5.70
C THR A 297 -3.85 11.23 -6.28
N THR A 298 -2.65 11.79 -6.35
CA THR A 298 -2.42 13.13 -6.92
C THR A 298 -2.81 13.17 -8.41
N LEU A 299 -2.41 12.18 -9.19
CA LEU A 299 -2.81 12.05 -10.60
C LEU A 299 -4.32 11.83 -10.77
N ARG A 300 -4.96 11.13 -9.82
CA ARG A 300 -6.43 10.98 -9.81
C ARG A 300 -7.12 12.31 -9.53
N LEU A 301 -6.63 13.09 -8.56
CA LEU A 301 -7.12 14.45 -8.31
C LEU A 301 -6.93 15.37 -9.51
N ALA A 302 -5.83 15.23 -10.25
CA ALA A 302 -5.62 15.98 -11.50
C ALA A 302 -6.76 15.76 -12.50
N LYS A 303 -7.19 14.51 -12.67
CA LYS A 303 -8.31 14.16 -13.55
C LYS A 303 -9.67 14.60 -13.02
N VAL A 304 -9.88 14.50 -11.71
CA VAL A 304 -11.16 14.84 -11.06
C VAL A 304 -11.39 16.35 -11.00
N LEU A 305 -10.31 17.12 -10.77
CA LEU A 305 -10.37 18.58 -10.61
C LEU A 305 -9.95 19.33 -11.89
N ASP A 306 -9.62 18.61 -12.97
CA ASP A 306 -9.09 19.14 -14.22
C ASP A 306 -7.95 20.17 -14.00
N SER A 307 -6.92 19.75 -13.28
CA SER A 307 -5.91 20.66 -12.72
C SER A 307 -4.48 20.29 -13.12
N LEU A 308 -3.86 21.20 -13.88
CA LEU A 308 -2.46 21.10 -14.29
C LEU A 308 -1.49 21.02 -13.09
N PHE A 309 -1.81 21.69 -11.97
CA PHE A 309 -0.99 21.63 -10.77
C PHE A 309 -0.84 20.18 -10.26
N PHE A 310 -1.97 19.48 -10.09
CA PHE A 310 -1.96 18.10 -9.62
C PHE A 310 -1.34 17.16 -10.66
N GLU A 311 -1.51 17.45 -11.96
CA GLU A 311 -0.90 16.66 -13.04
C GLU A 311 0.64 16.72 -13.00
N VAL A 312 1.19 17.94 -12.96
CA VAL A 312 2.64 18.16 -12.91
C VAL A 312 3.23 17.62 -11.61
N PHE A 313 2.58 17.91 -10.48
CA PHE A 313 3.03 17.45 -9.17
C PHE A 313 2.99 15.91 -9.06
N GLY A 314 1.90 15.29 -9.49
CA GLY A 314 1.76 13.83 -9.52
C GLY A 314 2.83 13.19 -10.39
N SER A 315 3.08 13.73 -11.58
CA SER A 315 4.12 13.24 -12.50
C SER A 315 5.52 13.34 -11.89
N ALA A 316 5.83 14.44 -11.20
CA ALA A 316 7.10 14.61 -10.49
C ALA A 316 7.26 13.56 -9.38
N LEU A 317 6.19 13.26 -8.62
CA LEU A 317 6.22 12.21 -7.59
C LEU A 317 6.47 10.82 -8.19
N VAL A 318 5.93 10.51 -9.38
CA VAL A 318 6.21 9.25 -10.09
C VAL A 318 7.68 9.15 -10.52
N VAL A 319 8.29 10.25 -10.97
CA VAL A 319 9.73 10.27 -11.31
C VAL A 319 10.59 10.02 -10.06
N VAL A 320 10.25 10.65 -8.93
CA VAL A 320 10.94 10.42 -7.65
C VAL A 320 10.77 8.96 -7.20
N LEU A 321 9.56 8.41 -7.32
CA LEU A 321 9.28 7.00 -7.02
C LEU A 321 10.13 6.05 -7.88
N ALA A 322 10.18 6.26 -9.19
CA ALA A 322 10.97 5.44 -10.11
C ALA A 322 12.46 5.48 -9.74
N SER A 323 12.98 6.67 -9.42
CA SER A 323 14.37 6.87 -9.00
C SER A 323 14.68 6.14 -7.69
N LEU A 324 13.81 6.27 -6.68
CA LEU A 324 13.96 5.57 -5.40
C LEU A 324 13.87 4.05 -5.58
N TRP A 325 12.93 3.57 -6.39
CA TRP A 325 12.78 2.16 -6.68
C TRP A 325 14.04 1.59 -7.33
N LEU A 326 14.63 2.27 -8.33
CA LEU A 326 15.87 1.84 -8.97
C LEU A 326 17.02 1.71 -7.97
N VAL A 327 17.20 2.71 -7.09
CA VAL A 327 18.24 2.68 -6.05
C VAL A 327 18.03 1.52 -5.09
N VAL A 328 16.80 1.33 -4.59
CA VAL A 328 16.48 0.29 -3.61
C VAL A 328 16.57 -1.10 -4.24
N ALA A 329 16.05 -1.30 -5.46
CA ALA A 329 16.12 -2.55 -6.19
C ALA A 329 17.57 -2.93 -6.50
N TRP A 330 18.38 -1.98 -6.98
CA TRP A 330 19.80 -2.20 -7.26
C TRP A 330 20.59 -2.62 -6.00
N ARG A 331 20.42 -1.89 -4.88
CA ARG A 331 21.09 -2.23 -3.62
C ARG A 331 20.60 -3.56 -3.04
N THR A 332 19.32 -3.88 -3.21
CA THR A 332 18.75 -5.18 -2.83
C THR A 332 19.39 -6.30 -3.64
N ALA A 333 19.50 -6.16 -4.97
CA ALA A 333 20.12 -7.15 -5.84
C ALA A 333 21.60 -7.37 -5.49
N LEU A 334 22.36 -6.29 -5.29
CA LEU A 334 23.77 -6.36 -4.89
C LEU A 334 23.98 -7.07 -3.55
N GLY A 335 23.16 -6.74 -2.54
CA GLY A 335 23.32 -7.37 -1.23
C GLY A 335 22.78 -8.80 -1.18
N ALA A 336 21.78 -9.14 -2.01
CA ALA A 336 21.34 -10.52 -2.21
C ALA A 336 22.44 -11.36 -2.87
N TYR A 337 23.09 -10.83 -3.91
CA TYR A 337 24.23 -11.48 -4.57
C TYR A 337 25.42 -11.70 -3.61
N ARG A 338 25.68 -10.74 -2.71
CA ARG A 338 26.75 -10.85 -1.70
C ARG A 338 26.39 -11.75 -0.51
N GLY A 339 25.16 -12.27 -0.42
CA GLY A 339 24.72 -13.14 0.69
C GLY A 339 24.43 -12.42 2.01
N ASN A 340 24.53 -11.09 2.06
CA ASN A 340 24.42 -10.30 3.29
C ASN A 340 22.98 -9.94 3.68
N LEU A 341 21.99 -10.30 2.83
CA LEU A 341 20.60 -9.84 2.98
C LEU A 341 19.67 -10.82 3.70
N PHE A 342 19.97 -12.13 3.67
CA PHE A 342 19.05 -13.18 4.10
C PHE A 342 19.42 -13.70 5.50
N VAL A 343 19.25 -12.86 6.51
CA VAL A 343 19.35 -13.26 7.93
C VAL A 343 18.00 -13.03 8.59
N SER A 344 17.45 -14.04 9.27
CA SER A 344 16.18 -13.91 9.99
C SER A 344 16.41 -13.19 11.33
N PRO A 345 15.90 -11.95 11.53
CA PRO A 345 16.13 -11.20 12.77
C PRO A 345 15.58 -11.94 14.00
N CYS A 346 14.47 -12.68 13.82
CA CYS A 346 13.80 -13.44 14.88
C CYS A 346 14.69 -14.54 15.46
N ILE A 347 15.55 -15.14 14.62
CA ILE A 347 16.49 -16.19 15.04
C ILE A 347 17.74 -15.56 15.66
N ALA A 348 18.20 -14.44 15.12
CA ALA A 348 19.36 -13.70 15.65
C ALA A 348 19.12 -13.16 17.08
N SER A 349 17.86 -12.81 17.44
CA SER A 349 17.52 -12.36 18.79
C SER A 349 17.45 -13.48 19.83
N MET A 350 17.19 -14.73 19.42
CA MET A 350 17.16 -15.89 20.34
C MET A 350 18.56 -16.38 20.73
N ASN A 351 19.58 -16.06 19.93
CA ASN A 351 20.97 -16.46 20.16
C ASN A 351 21.80 -15.43 20.93
N ARG A 352 21.17 -14.42 21.54
CA ARG A 352 21.86 -13.51 22.47
C ARG A 352 21.78 -14.12 23.87
N PRO A 353 22.93 -14.46 24.49
CA PRO A 353 22.98 -15.12 25.80
C PRO A 353 22.40 -14.25 26.92
#